data_AF-A0A6N8HNM3-F1
#
_entry.id   AF-A0A6N8HNM3-F1
#
_cell.length_a   1.000
_cell.length_b   1.000
_cell.length_c   1.000
_cell.angle_alpha   90.00
_cell.angle_beta   90.00
_cell.angle_gamma   90.00
#
_symmetry.space_group_name_H-M   'P 1'
#
loop_
_entity.id
_entity.type
_entity.pdbx_description
1 polymer ?
#
loop_
_entity_poly.entity_id
_entity_poly.type
_entity_poly.pdbx_seq_one_letter_code
_entity_poly.pdbx_strand_id
1 'polypeptide(L)'
;MNTHDRKTLSKKLEKWSQYFVIICTLIGTALGSFLVYLFQGEFPYEVMAGGLAAAIILTIIQLVKHKRKKDNLPEADERVIHNVFRFLAFASHITLAVLFIGLAVFTLLGYDAIPMLYLWILFFVYIWVAGIGGLVIKRR
;
A
#
# COMPACT_ATOMS: atom_id res chain seq x y z
N MET A 1 35.83 -18.43 11.73
CA MET A 1 34.77 -18.08 10.76
C MET A 1 35.14 -16.77 10.08
N ASN A 2 35.26 -16.77 8.75
CA ASN A 2 35.79 -15.63 8.00
C ASN A 2 34.78 -14.46 7.97
N THR A 3 35.25 -13.22 7.85
CA THR A 3 34.40 -12.01 7.86
C THR A 3 33.42 -11.97 6.69
N HIS A 4 33.77 -12.63 5.57
CA HIS A 4 32.91 -12.82 4.41
C HIS A 4 31.72 -13.74 4.72
N ASP A 5 31.93 -14.85 5.41
CA ASP A 5 30.88 -15.82 5.77
C ASP A 5 29.86 -15.24 6.76
N ARG A 6 30.32 -14.35 7.65
CA ARG A 6 29.47 -13.66 8.61
C ARG A 6 28.50 -12.69 7.91
N LYS A 7 28.95 -12.01 6.84
CA LYS A 7 28.11 -11.09 6.03
C LYS A 7 27.07 -11.82 5.18
N THR A 8 27.40 -12.97 4.62
CA THR A 8 26.45 -13.78 3.83
C THR A 8 25.38 -14.43 4.71
N LEU A 9 25.76 -14.94 5.90
CA LEU A 9 24.82 -15.48 6.87
C LEU A 9 23.84 -14.40 7.37
N SER A 10 24.34 -13.21 7.72
CA SER A 10 23.51 -12.07 8.14
C SER A 10 22.47 -11.68 7.09
N LYS A 11 22.84 -11.57 5.81
CA LYS A 11 21.88 -11.28 4.73
C LYS A 11 20.83 -12.38 4.53
N LYS A 12 21.21 -13.65 4.74
CA LYS A 12 20.28 -14.79 4.65
C LYS A 12 19.29 -14.75 5.81
N LEU A 13 19.76 -14.48 7.03
CA LEU A 13 18.91 -14.31 8.22
C LEU A 13 17.96 -13.13 8.10
N GLU A 14 18.42 -11.98 7.58
CA GLU A 14 17.58 -10.79 7.37
C GLU A 14 16.41 -11.07 6.41
N LYS A 15 16.67 -11.80 5.31
CA LYS A 15 15.61 -12.22 4.37
C LYS A 15 14.58 -13.13 5.05
N TRP A 16 15.04 -14.11 5.83
CA TRP A 16 14.16 -15.05 6.54
C TRP A 16 13.37 -14.36 7.67
N SER A 17 13.98 -13.39 8.35
CA SER A 17 13.34 -12.57 9.38
C SER A 17 12.12 -11.82 8.83
N GLN A 18 12.20 -11.27 7.61
CA GLN A 18 11.09 -10.55 6.99
C GLN A 18 9.88 -11.46 6.68
N TYR A 19 10.11 -12.68 6.17
CA TYR A 19 9.01 -13.64 5.98
C TYR A 19 8.43 -14.14 7.31
N PHE A 20 9.28 -14.31 8.33
CA PHE A 20 8.84 -14.65 9.67
C PHE A 20 7.90 -13.60 10.26
N VAL A 21 8.22 -12.31 10.10
CA VAL A 21 7.34 -11.21 10.54
C VAL A 21 5.95 -11.31 9.90
N ILE A 22 5.86 -11.58 8.59
CA ILE A 22 4.57 -11.70 7.89
C ILE A 22 3.73 -12.84 8.48
N ILE A 23 4.35 -14.00 8.74
CA ILE A 23 3.68 -15.16 9.35
C ILE A 23 3.22 -14.81 10.76
N CYS A 24 4.08 -14.17 11.57
CA CYS A 24 3.70 -13.70 12.91
C CYS A 24 2.55 -12.70 12.87
N THR A 25 2.50 -11.82 11.88
CA THR A 25 1.35 -10.91 11.69
C THR A 25 0.07 -11.70 11.45
N LEU A 26 0.07 -12.67 10.53
CA LEU A 26 -1.11 -13.51 10.27
C LEU A 26 -1.57 -14.30 11.49
N ILE A 27 -0.62 -14.95 12.19
CA ILE A 27 -0.91 -15.71 13.42
C ILE A 27 -1.46 -14.77 14.50
N GLY A 28 -0.84 -13.59 14.68
CA GLY A 28 -1.27 -12.59 15.65
C GLY A 28 -2.68 -12.07 15.35
N THR A 29 -3.00 -11.78 14.08
CA THR A 29 -4.35 -11.38 13.67
C THR A 29 -5.36 -12.50 13.92
N ALA A 30 -5.02 -13.74 13.58
CA ALA A 30 -5.91 -14.88 13.78
C ALA A 30 -6.19 -15.14 15.28
N LEU A 31 -5.13 -15.17 16.11
CA LEU A 31 -5.25 -15.35 17.55
C LEU A 31 -5.99 -14.19 18.21
N GLY A 32 -5.68 -12.95 17.83
CA GLY A 32 -6.37 -11.77 18.34
C GLY A 32 -7.86 -11.79 18.01
N SER A 33 -8.21 -12.12 16.76
CA SER A 33 -9.62 -12.24 16.33
C SER A 33 -10.34 -13.37 17.07
N PHE A 34 -9.66 -14.48 17.31
CA PHE A 34 -10.20 -15.60 18.08
C PHE A 34 -10.44 -15.24 19.54
N LEU A 35 -9.51 -14.53 20.18
CA LEU A 35 -9.70 -14.05 21.56
C LEU A 35 -10.89 -13.09 21.66
N VAL A 36 -11.01 -12.13 20.74
CA VAL A 36 -12.15 -11.21 20.69
C VAL A 36 -13.47 -11.98 20.56
N TYR A 37 -13.52 -12.99 19.68
CA TYR A 37 -14.68 -13.86 19.54
C TYR A 37 -15.04 -14.59 20.84
N LEU A 38 -14.06 -15.09 21.59
CA LEU A 38 -14.31 -15.74 22.88
C LEU A 38 -14.88 -14.79 23.95
N PHE A 39 -14.46 -13.53 23.96
CA PHE A 39 -14.92 -12.55 24.96
C PHE A 39 -16.20 -11.82 24.59
N GLN A 40 -16.42 -11.57 23.30
CA GLN A 40 -17.52 -10.73 22.80
C GLN A 40 -18.61 -11.54 22.07
N GLY A 41 -18.35 -12.81 21.73
CA GLY A 41 -19.29 -13.69 21.03
C GLY A 41 -19.44 -13.40 19.53
N GLU A 42 -18.94 -12.26 19.04
CA GLU A 42 -18.95 -11.88 17.64
C GLU A 42 -17.55 -11.92 17.04
N PHE A 43 -17.44 -12.44 15.82
CA PHE A 43 -16.14 -12.57 15.16
C PHE A 43 -15.78 -11.25 14.46
N PRO A 44 -14.61 -10.62 14.74
CA PRO A 44 -14.26 -9.33 14.18
C PRO A 44 -13.71 -9.48 12.75
N TYR A 45 -14.60 -9.65 11.77
CA TYR A 45 -14.24 -9.82 10.36
C TYR A 45 -13.39 -8.66 9.81
N GLU A 46 -13.61 -7.45 10.30
CA GLU A 46 -12.86 -6.26 9.91
C GLU A 46 -11.37 -6.37 10.27
N VAL A 47 -11.06 -6.90 11.47
CA VAL A 47 -9.69 -7.10 11.94
C VAL A 47 -9.00 -8.19 11.11
N MET A 48 -9.72 -9.28 10.82
CA MET A 48 -9.20 -10.37 9.99
C MET A 48 -8.92 -9.88 8.55
N ALA A 49 -9.85 -9.13 7.96
CA ALA A 49 -9.69 -8.54 6.63
C ALA A 49 -8.49 -7.58 6.58
N GLY A 50 -8.35 -6.73 7.61
CA GLY A 50 -7.21 -5.81 7.74
C GLY A 50 -5.86 -6.54 7.84
N GLY A 51 -5.77 -7.58 8.66
CA GLY A 51 -4.53 -8.36 8.81
C GLY A 51 -4.17 -9.15 7.55
N LEU A 52 -5.16 -9.72 6.85
CA LEU A 52 -4.94 -10.36 5.54
C LEU A 52 -4.44 -9.36 4.50
N ALA A 53 -5.05 -8.17 4.42
CA ALA A 53 -4.62 -7.12 3.51
C ALA A 53 -3.17 -6.70 3.79
N ALA A 54 -2.81 -6.49 5.06
CA ALA A 54 -1.44 -6.15 5.46
C ALA A 54 -0.44 -7.25 5.07
N ALA A 55 -0.78 -8.52 5.30
CA ALA A 55 0.08 -9.65 4.94
C ALA A 55 0.31 -9.75 3.42
N ILE A 56 -0.73 -9.52 2.61
CA ILE A 56 -0.62 -9.49 1.14
C ILE A 56 0.31 -8.35 0.71
N ILE A 57 0.12 -7.14 1.24
CA ILE A 57 0.96 -5.97 0.91
C ILE A 57 2.43 -6.24 1.25
N LEU A 58 2.70 -6.73 2.46
CA LEU A 58 4.06 -7.05 2.89
C LEU A 58 4.70 -8.14 2.04
N THR A 59 3.92 -9.15 1.65
CA THR A 59 4.38 -10.23 0.75
C THR A 59 4.75 -9.67 -0.62
N ILE A 60 3.91 -8.81 -1.21
CA ILE A 60 4.18 -8.16 -2.50
C ILE A 60 5.46 -7.32 -2.40
N ILE A 61 5.60 -6.50 -1.36
CA ILE A 61 6.81 -5.69 -1.12
C ILE A 61 8.05 -6.59 -1.07
N GLN A 62 7.98 -7.71 -0.36
CA GLN A 62 9.07 -8.65 -0.21
C GLN A 62 9.43 -9.34 -1.53
N LEU A 63 8.44 -9.73 -2.33
CA LEU A 63 8.65 -10.29 -3.68
C LEU A 63 9.31 -9.27 -4.61
N VAL A 64 8.87 -8.01 -4.58
CA VAL A 64 9.48 -6.92 -5.36
C VAL A 64 10.93 -6.69 -4.94
N LYS A 65 11.22 -6.62 -3.63
CA LYS A 65 12.58 -6.50 -3.10
C LYS A 65 13.46 -7.67 -3.51
N HIS A 66 12.93 -8.89 -3.51
CA HIS A 66 13.68 -10.08 -3.90
C HIS A 66 14.04 -10.08 -5.40
N LYS A 67 13.11 -9.64 -6.25
CA LYS A 67 13.31 -9.57 -7.71
C LYS A 67 14.18 -8.39 -8.15
N ARG A 68 14.27 -7.32 -7.35
CA ARG A 68 15.08 -6.14 -7.68
C ARG A 68 16.57 -6.47 -7.50
N LYS A 69 17.34 -6.39 -8.59
CA LYS A 69 18.82 -6.44 -8.50
C LYS A 69 19.29 -5.25 -7.66
N LYS A 70 20.29 -5.48 -6.81
CA LYS A 70 20.88 -4.44 -5.96
C LYS A 70 21.66 -3.48 -6.86
N ASP A 71 20.97 -2.49 -7.40
CA ASP A 71 21.58 -1.45 -8.21
C ASP A 71 22.25 -0.44 -7.29
N ASN A 72 23.50 -0.07 -7.58
CA ASN A 72 24.25 0.93 -6.81
C ASN A 72 23.98 2.35 -7.31
N LEU A 73 22.97 2.52 -8.18
CA LEU A 73 22.55 3.83 -8.66
C LEU A 73 21.88 4.63 -7.53
N PRO A 74 22.15 5.95 -7.43
CA PRO A 74 21.48 6.80 -6.46
C PRO A 74 19.96 6.67 -6.58
N GLU A 75 19.29 6.56 -5.43
CA GLU A 75 17.91 6.07 -5.35
C GLU A 75 16.86 7.03 -5.95
N ALA A 76 17.25 8.29 -6.12
CA ALA A 76 16.57 9.30 -6.91
C ALA A 76 17.55 10.44 -7.29
N ASP A 77 17.60 10.78 -8.58
CA ASP A 77 18.14 12.04 -9.07
C ASP A 77 17.12 13.17 -8.78
N GLU A 78 17.55 14.42 -8.61
CA GLU A 78 16.67 15.58 -8.38
C GLU A 78 15.56 15.65 -9.45
N ARG A 79 15.91 15.30 -10.69
CA ARG A 79 14.98 15.21 -11.82
C ARG A 79 13.85 14.20 -11.59
N VAL A 80 14.17 13.03 -11.02
CA VAL A 80 13.19 11.97 -10.75
C VAL A 80 12.24 12.42 -9.65
N ILE A 81 12.77 13.05 -8.59
CA ILE A 81 11.96 13.61 -7.50
C ILE A 81 11.01 14.68 -8.04
N HIS A 82 11.54 15.61 -8.86
CA HIS A 82 10.74 16.69 -9.44
C HIS A 82 9.61 16.15 -10.33
N ASN A 83 9.89 15.17 -11.19
CA ASN A 83 8.89 14.57 -12.08
C ASN A 83 7.79 13.85 -11.30
N VAL A 84 8.17 13.06 -10.29
CA VAL A 84 7.20 12.37 -9.42
C VAL A 84 6.34 13.38 -8.66
N PHE A 85 6.94 14.43 -8.11
CA PHE A 85 6.20 15.48 -7.40
C PHE A 85 5.22 16.19 -8.32
N ARG A 86 5.66 16.61 -9.52
CA ARG A 86 4.82 17.27 -10.51
C ARG A 86 3.64 16.39 -10.93
N PHE A 87 3.87 15.10 -11.12
CA PHE A 87 2.81 14.14 -11.43
C PHE A 87 1.80 14.01 -10.30
N LEU A 88 2.27 13.83 -9.06
CA LEU A 88 1.37 13.72 -7.90
C LEU A 88 0.55 15.00 -7.70
N ALA A 89 1.16 16.17 -7.89
CA ALA A 89 0.47 17.45 -7.85
C ALA A 89 -0.61 17.53 -8.95
N PHE A 90 -0.30 17.13 -10.19
CA PHE A 90 -1.28 17.18 -11.27
C PHE A 90 -2.42 16.16 -11.08
N ALA A 91 -2.08 14.94 -10.67
CA ALA A 91 -3.05 13.89 -10.38
C ALA A 91 -4.01 14.31 -9.27
N SER A 92 -3.51 14.91 -8.17
CA SER A 92 -4.36 15.36 -7.07
C SER A 92 -5.31 16.48 -7.50
N HIS A 93 -4.85 17.46 -8.27
CA HIS A 93 -5.69 18.55 -8.76
C HIS A 93 -6.73 18.06 -9.78
N ILE A 94 -6.38 17.13 -10.67
CA ILE A 94 -7.37 16.51 -11.58
C ILE A 94 -8.43 15.78 -10.76
N THR A 95 -8.04 14.94 -9.80
CA THR A 95 -9.01 14.21 -8.98
C THR A 95 -9.91 15.16 -8.21
N LEU A 96 -9.36 16.25 -7.67
CA LEU A 96 -10.14 17.28 -6.99
C LEU A 96 -11.11 17.99 -7.93
N ALA A 97 -10.67 18.32 -9.15
CA ALA A 97 -11.54 18.91 -10.17
C ALA A 97 -12.68 17.96 -10.56
N VAL A 98 -12.38 16.67 -10.78
CA VAL A 98 -13.40 15.64 -11.06
C VAL A 98 -14.38 15.52 -9.89
N LEU A 99 -13.90 15.55 -8.64
CA LEU A 99 -14.76 15.54 -7.46
C LEU A 99 -15.71 16.74 -7.47
N PHE A 100 -15.20 17.97 -7.60
CA PHE A 100 -16.04 19.16 -7.58
C PHE A 100 -17.04 19.22 -8.74
N ILE A 101 -16.61 18.85 -9.95
CA ILE A 101 -17.51 18.78 -11.11
C ILE A 101 -18.59 17.73 -10.87
N GLY A 102 -18.22 16.55 -10.36
CA GLY A 102 -19.17 15.48 -10.04
C GLY A 102 -20.20 15.94 -9.01
N LEU A 103 -19.76 16.54 -7.90
CA LEU A 103 -20.63 17.10 -6.88
C LEU A 103 -21.60 18.12 -7.48
N ALA A 104 -21.10 19.07 -8.27
CA ALA A 104 -21.93 20.09 -8.91
C ALA A 104 -23.00 19.48 -9.84
N VAL A 105 -22.64 18.47 -10.64
CA VAL A 105 -23.59 17.76 -11.51
C VAL A 105 -24.67 17.05 -10.69
N PHE A 106 -24.31 16.33 -9.62
CA PHE A 106 -25.29 15.68 -8.75
C PHE A 106 -26.23 16.69 -8.09
N THR A 107 -25.70 17.83 -7.63
CA THR A 107 -26.53 18.89 -7.06
C THR A 107 -27.49 19.48 -8.09
N LEU A 108 -27.05 19.74 -9.33
CA LEU A 108 -27.91 20.26 -10.41
C LEU A 108 -29.00 19.26 -10.82
N LEU A 109 -28.77 17.96 -10.64
CA LEU A 109 -29.75 16.91 -10.88
C LEU A 109 -30.73 16.72 -9.70
N GLY A 110 -30.61 17.52 -8.63
CA GLY A 110 -31.49 17.48 -7.47
C GLY A 110 -31.20 16.34 -6.49
N TYR A 111 -29.99 15.77 -6.52
CA TYR A 111 -29.59 14.80 -5.49
C TYR A 111 -29.14 15.54 -4.22
N ASP A 112 -29.88 15.34 -3.13
CA ASP A 112 -29.57 15.95 -1.82
C ASP A 112 -28.42 15.24 -1.07
N ALA A 113 -28.12 13.99 -1.44
CA ALA A 113 -27.07 13.19 -0.84
C ALA A 113 -26.42 12.25 -1.85
N ILE A 114 -25.13 11.96 -1.64
CA ILE A 114 -24.36 11.05 -2.47
C ILE A 114 -23.94 9.85 -1.62
N PRO A 115 -24.19 8.61 -2.09
CA PRO A 115 -23.71 7.42 -1.40
C PRO A 115 -22.19 7.45 -1.18
N MET A 116 -21.76 7.17 0.05
CA MET A 116 -20.34 7.16 0.43
C MET A 116 -19.52 6.20 -0.44
N LEU A 117 -20.14 5.12 -0.95
CA LEU A 117 -19.51 4.16 -1.85
C LEU A 117 -18.90 4.84 -3.10
N TYR A 118 -19.54 5.85 -3.68
CA TYR A 118 -19.00 6.54 -4.86
C TYR A 118 -17.74 7.34 -4.54
N LEU A 119 -17.69 7.96 -3.37
CA LEU A 119 -16.48 8.63 -2.88
C LEU A 119 -15.35 7.63 -2.65
N TRP A 120 -15.66 6.49 -2.03
CA TRP A 120 -14.69 5.41 -1.84
C TRP A 120 -14.11 4.94 -3.17
N ILE A 121 -14.94 4.68 -4.17
CA ILE A 121 -14.48 4.27 -5.51
C ILE A 121 -13.55 5.32 -6.11
N LEU A 122 -13.91 6.60 -6.05
CA LEU A 122 -13.09 7.69 -6.58
C LEU A 122 -11.70 7.73 -5.91
N PHE A 123 -11.66 7.67 -4.57
CA PHE A 123 -10.39 7.71 -3.83
C PHE A 123 -9.55 6.45 -4.04
N PHE A 124 -10.17 5.27 -4.15
CA PHE A 124 -9.45 4.05 -4.50
C PHE A 124 -8.80 4.17 -5.88
N VAL A 125 -9.55 4.62 -6.88
CA VAL A 125 -9.01 4.85 -8.23
C VAL A 125 -7.85 5.84 -8.19
N TYR A 126 -7.99 6.94 -7.45
CA TYR A 126 -6.90 7.91 -7.27
C TYR A 126 -5.65 7.27 -6.66
N ILE A 127 -5.77 6.51 -5.58
CA ILE A 127 -4.63 5.84 -4.92
C ILE A 127 -3.92 4.90 -5.89
N TRP A 128 -4.67 4.12 -6.67
CA TRP A 128 -4.10 3.21 -7.67
C TRP A 128 -3.41 3.95 -8.81
N VAL A 129 -4.04 5.00 -9.36
CA VAL A 129 -3.47 5.81 -10.44
C VAL A 129 -2.23 6.55 -9.97
N ALA A 130 -2.26 7.19 -8.80
CA ALA A 130 -1.13 7.90 -8.23
C ALA A 130 0.02 6.95 -7.86
N GLY A 131 -0.30 5.80 -7.24
CA GLY A 131 0.69 4.79 -6.85
C GLY A 131 1.38 4.15 -8.05
N ILE A 132 0.61 3.59 -9.00
CA ILE A 132 1.17 2.96 -10.21
C ILE A 132 1.85 4.02 -11.08
N GLY A 133 1.19 5.15 -11.33
CA GLY A 133 1.73 6.23 -12.16
C GLY A 133 3.03 6.80 -11.62
N GLY A 134 3.13 6.98 -10.29
CA GLY A 134 4.36 7.41 -9.63
C GLY A 134 5.51 6.41 -9.80
N LEU A 135 5.23 5.10 -9.72
CA LEU A 135 6.22 4.06 -9.99
C LEU A 135 6.68 4.03 -11.45
N VAL A 136 5.79 4.30 -12.41
CA VAL A 136 6.11 4.37 -13.84
C VAL A 136 6.98 5.59 -14.13
N ILE A 137 6.65 6.76 -13.57
CA ILE A 137 7.39 8.01 -13.77
C ILE A 137 8.76 7.96 -13.09
N LYS A 138 8.86 7.30 -11.94
CA LYS A 138 10.16 7.07 -11.28
C LYS A 138 11.16 6.30 -12.15
N ARG A 139 10.68 5.47 -13.10
CA ARG A 139 11.53 4.67 -14.00
C ARG A 139 11.94 5.40 -15.27
N ARG A 140 11.39 6.59 -15.55
CA ARG A 140 11.75 7.43 -16.70
C ARG A 140 12.65 8.58 -16.25
#